data_AF-A0A3N5T8Z5-F1
#
_entry.id   AF-A0A3N5T8Z5-F1
#
_cell.length_a   1.000
_cell.length_b   1.000
_cell.length_c   1.000
_cell.angle_alpha   90.00
_cell.angle_beta   90.00
_cell.angle_gamma   90.00
#
_symmetry.space_group_name_H-M   'P 1'
#
loop_
_entity.id
_entity.type
_entity.pdbx_description
1 polymer ?
#
loop_
_entity_poly.entity_id
_entity_poly.type
_entity_poly.pdbx_seq_one_letter_code
_entity_poly.pdbx_strand_id
1 'polypeptide(L)'
;MIALFFITILQISFLTHVYFLISYISKKQDRYFKGFLTTALTNIFIGIFLAVLVLISPVEVKALNLERMLFIESGLVFFLMLFIKGRVSVRIYRRSQDPQHYHYSYFGKKVIHASAVTSRDLLAYFLTLPLTLICGAYFVVKLGCGR
;
A
#
# COMPACT_ATOMS: atom_id res chain seq x y z
N MET A 1 -7.61 -19.40 -14.62
CA MET A 1 -7.47 -19.07 -13.17
C MET A 1 -6.01 -18.97 -12.73
N ILE A 2 -5.10 -19.71 -13.36
CA ILE A 2 -3.67 -19.69 -13.02
C ILE A 2 -3.07 -18.31 -13.35
N ALA A 3 -3.46 -17.70 -14.48
CA ALA A 3 -2.98 -16.37 -14.85
C ALA A 3 -3.32 -15.32 -13.77
N LEU A 4 -4.56 -15.32 -13.27
CA LEU A 4 -5.02 -14.39 -12.23
C LEU A 4 -4.28 -14.57 -10.90
N PHE A 5 -3.93 -15.81 -10.56
CA PHE A 5 -3.09 -16.10 -9.38
C PHE A 5 -1.70 -15.46 -9.52
N PHE A 6 -1.02 -15.68 -10.65
CA PHE A 6 0.29 -15.08 -10.90
C PHE A 6 0.24 -13.55 -11.00
N ILE A 7 -0.84 -12.98 -11.55
CA ILE A 7 -1.04 -11.52 -11.57
C ILE A 7 -1.14 -10.98 -10.14
N THR A 8 -1.90 -11.65 -9.26
CA THR A 8 -2.01 -11.24 -7.85
C THR A 8 -0.66 -11.30 -7.14
N ILE A 9 0.13 -12.36 -7.39
CA ILE A 9 1.50 -12.48 -6.85
C ILE A 9 2.39 -11.35 -7.37
N LEU A 10 2.31 -11.06 -8.67
CA LEU A 10 3.10 -10.00 -9.30
C LEU A 10 2.77 -8.64 -8.68
N GLN A 11 1.50 -8.36 -8.38
CA GLN A 11 1.08 -7.13 -7.68
C GLN A 11 1.69 -7.03 -6.27
N ILE A 12 1.64 -8.10 -5.48
CA ILE A 12 2.24 -8.13 -4.12
C ILE A 12 3.76 -7.96 -4.19
N SER A 13 4.41 -8.64 -5.14
CA SER A 13 5.84 -8.55 -5.36
C SER A 13 6.26 -7.15 -5.82
N PHE A 14 5.45 -6.50 -6.66
CA PHE A 14 5.65 -5.12 -7.07
C PHE A 14 5.54 -4.13 -5.90
N LEU A 15 4.55 -4.29 -5.02
CA LEU A 15 4.47 -3.46 -3.80
C LEU A 15 5.70 -3.64 -2.90
N THR A 16 6.17 -4.87 -2.77
CA THR A 16 7.38 -5.19 -2.01
C THR A 16 8.62 -4.56 -2.66
N HIS A 17 8.68 -4.54 -3.98
CA HIS A 17 9.73 -3.88 -4.75
C HIS A 17 9.76 -2.37 -4.49
N VAL A 18 8.60 -1.70 -4.55
CA VAL A 18 8.46 -0.27 -4.21
C VAL A 18 8.89 0.00 -2.75
N TYR A 19 8.52 -0.89 -1.82
CA TYR A 19 8.97 -0.79 -0.43
C TYR A 19 10.50 -0.85 -0.30
N PHE A 20 11.17 -1.78 -1.01
CA PHE A 20 12.62 -1.87 -1.00
C PHE A 20 13.28 -0.63 -1.59
N LEU A 21 12.74 -0.09 -2.69
CA LEU A 21 13.22 1.14 -3.31
C LEU A 21 13.17 2.33 -2.33
N ILE A 22 11.99 2.59 -1.74
CA ILE A 22 11.80 3.70 -0.78
C ILE A 22 12.71 3.52 0.44
N SER A 23 12.82 2.28 0.94
CA SER A 23 13.65 1.96 2.11
C SER A 23 15.14 2.14 1.82
N TYR A 24 15.60 1.76 0.63
CA TYR A 24 16.98 1.97 0.20
C TYR A 24 17.31 3.45 0.08
N ILE A 25 16.46 4.25 -0.56
CA ILE A 25 16.67 5.71 -0.68
C ILE A 25 16.72 6.37 0.71
N SER A 26 15.86 5.92 1.63
CA SER A 26 15.74 6.51 2.97
C SER A 26 16.88 6.12 3.92
N LYS A 27 17.32 4.85 3.88
CA LYS A 27 18.25 4.29 4.88
C LYS A 27 19.65 4.01 4.33
N LYS A 28 19.81 3.94 3.00
CA LYS A 28 21.06 3.63 2.29
C LYS A 28 21.77 2.37 2.79
N GLN A 29 21.02 1.34 3.18
CA GLN A 29 21.57 0.06 3.63
C GLN A 29 21.54 -0.99 2.52
N ASP A 30 22.63 -1.74 2.39
CA ASP A 30 22.81 -2.80 1.39
C ASP A 30 21.71 -3.87 1.40
N ARG A 31 21.13 -4.16 2.57
CA ARG A 31 20.01 -5.12 2.67
C ARG A 31 18.84 -4.74 1.78
N TYR A 32 18.51 -3.44 1.70
CA TYR A 32 17.39 -2.96 0.88
C TYR A 32 17.76 -2.95 -0.60
N PHE A 33 19.03 -2.73 -0.95
CA PHE A 33 19.51 -2.85 -2.32
C PHE A 33 19.43 -4.29 -2.83
N LYS A 34 19.90 -5.26 -2.02
CA LYS A 34 19.80 -6.69 -2.36
C LYS A 34 18.34 -7.10 -2.55
N GLY A 35 17.44 -6.69 -1.64
CA GLY A 35 16.00 -6.94 -1.76
C GLY A 35 15.37 -6.32 -3.01
N PHE A 36 15.75 -5.07 -3.34
CA PHE A 36 15.33 -4.40 -4.58
C PHE A 36 15.75 -5.18 -5.83
N LEU A 37 17.01 -5.63 -5.88
CA LEU A 37 17.55 -6.37 -7.04
C LEU A 37 16.88 -7.75 -7.18
N THR A 38 16.70 -8.48 -6.08
CA THR A 38 15.98 -9.77 -6.08
C THR A 38 14.55 -9.59 -6.59
N THR A 39 13.81 -8.63 -6.03
CA THR A 39 12.41 -8.39 -6.45
C THR A 39 12.31 -7.89 -7.90
N ALA A 40 13.27 -7.12 -8.39
CA ALA A 40 13.34 -6.73 -9.80
C ALA A 40 13.44 -7.96 -10.71
N LEU A 41 14.40 -8.84 -10.44
CA LEU A 41 14.60 -10.06 -11.20
C LEU A 41 13.35 -10.96 -11.13
N THR A 42 12.82 -11.20 -9.94
CA THR A 42 11.62 -12.02 -9.75
C THR A 42 10.42 -11.47 -10.52
N ASN A 43 10.21 -10.14 -10.50
CA ASN A 43 9.12 -9.51 -11.25
C ASN A 43 9.29 -9.64 -12.76
N ILE A 44 10.52 -9.51 -13.27
CA ILE A 44 10.82 -9.70 -14.70
C ILE A 44 10.51 -11.15 -15.11
N PHE A 45 10.99 -12.14 -14.36
CA PHE A 45 10.75 -13.55 -14.67
C PHE A 45 9.26 -13.91 -14.60
N ILE A 46 8.55 -13.48 -13.55
CA ILE A 46 7.09 -13.72 -13.43
C ILE A 46 6.34 -13.02 -14.57
N GLY A 47 6.74 -11.80 -14.94
CA GLY A 47 6.14 -11.05 -16.04
C GLY A 47 6.30 -11.74 -17.40
N ILE A 48 7.51 -12.21 -17.70
CA ILE A 48 7.77 -12.98 -18.94
C ILE A 48 6.97 -14.29 -18.93
N PHE A 49 6.97 -15.01 -17.81
CA PHE A 49 6.19 -16.24 -17.67
C PHE A 49 4.69 -16.02 -17.89
N LEU A 50 4.13 -14.96 -17.30
CA LEU A 50 2.74 -14.56 -17.52
C LEU A 50 2.45 -14.22 -18.98
N ALA A 51 3.33 -13.46 -19.64
CA ALA A 51 3.16 -13.09 -21.04
C ALA A 51 3.11 -14.35 -21.94
N VAL A 52 4.02 -15.31 -21.71
CA VAL A 52 4.04 -16.58 -22.43
C VAL A 52 2.77 -17.40 -22.15
N LEU A 53 2.35 -17.50 -20.88
CA LEU A 53 1.16 -18.25 -20.49
C LEU A 53 -0.11 -17.69 -21.16
N VAL A 54 -0.25 -16.37 -21.18
CA VAL A 54 -1.38 -15.67 -21.83
C VAL A 54 -1.38 -15.89 -23.34
N LEU A 55 -0.21 -15.91 -24.00
CA LEU A 55 -0.11 -16.15 -25.44
C LEU A 55 -0.44 -17.58 -25.84
N ILE A 56 -0.05 -18.56 -25.02
CA ILE A 56 -0.25 -19.99 -25.32
C ILE A 56 -1.69 -20.44 -24.97
N SER A 57 -2.32 -19.83 -23.96
CA SER A 57 -3.63 -20.26 -23.47
C SER A 57 -4.72 -19.20 -23.71
N PRO A 58 -5.41 -19.21 -24.86
CA PRO A 58 -6.52 -18.29 -25.13
C PRO A 58 -7.70 -18.49 -24.16
N VAL A 59 -7.81 -19.67 -23.54
CA VAL A 59 -8.80 -19.97 -22.49
C VAL A 59 -8.53 -19.14 -21.24
N GLU A 60 -7.27 -19.00 -20.83
CA GLU A 60 -6.91 -18.17 -19.67
C GLU A 60 -7.18 -16.69 -19.95
N VAL A 61 -6.92 -16.21 -21.17
CA VAL A 61 -7.23 -14.82 -21.56
C VAL A 61 -8.72 -14.52 -21.49
N LYS A 62 -9.57 -15.43 -21.99
CA LYS A 62 -11.02 -15.29 -21.90
C LYS A 62 -11.54 -15.34 -20.46
N ALA A 63 -10.83 -16.05 -19.57
CA ALA A 63 -11.15 -16.13 -18.15
C ALA A 63 -10.67 -14.90 -17.36
N LEU A 64 -9.78 -14.07 -17.91
CA LEU A 64 -9.37 -12.80 -17.31
C LEU A 64 -10.47 -11.76 -17.48
N ASN A 65 -11.32 -11.66 -16.46
CA ASN A 65 -12.28 -10.58 -16.36
C ASN A 65 -11.62 -9.34 -15.73
N LEU A 66 -11.56 -8.25 -16.50
CA LEU A 66 -11.02 -6.96 -16.07
C LEU A 66 -11.65 -6.47 -14.76
N GLU A 67 -12.96 -6.70 -14.58
CA GLU A 67 -13.69 -6.34 -13.36
C GLU A 67 -13.13 -7.04 -12.12
N ARG A 68 -12.83 -8.35 -12.25
CA ARG A 68 -12.26 -9.16 -11.17
C ARG A 68 -10.83 -8.74 -10.87
N MET A 69 -10.05 -8.37 -11.89
CA MET A 69 -8.69 -7.83 -11.70
C MET A 69 -8.71 -6.49 -10.95
N LEU A 70 -9.55 -5.55 -11.40
CA LEU A 70 -9.72 -4.25 -10.74
C LEU A 70 -10.23 -4.40 -9.30
N PHE A 71 -11.09 -5.38 -9.04
CA PHE A 71 -11.56 -5.68 -7.68
C PHE A 71 -10.40 -6.09 -6.76
N ILE A 72 -9.54 -7.00 -7.22
CA ILE A 72 -8.37 -7.45 -6.44
C ILE A 72 -7.38 -6.28 -6.26
N GLU A 73 -7.05 -5.57 -7.33
CA GLU A 73 -6.09 -4.47 -7.31
C GLU A 73 -6.54 -3.32 -6.39
N SER A 74 -7.79 -2.90 -6.51
CA SER A 74 -8.37 -1.85 -5.66
C SER A 74 -8.38 -2.25 -4.19
N GLY A 75 -8.71 -3.51 -3.86
CA GLY A 75 -8.64 -4.02 -2.50
C GLY A 75 -7.22 -3.99 -1.95
N LEU A 76 -6.25 -4.45 -2.74
CA LEU A 76 -4.84 -4.49 -2.36
C LEU A 76 -4.29 -3.07 -2.08
N VAL A 77 -4.56 -2.13 -2.97
CA VAL A 77 -4.19 -0.71 -2.80
C VAL A 77 -4.91 -0.11 -1.59
N PHE A 78 -6.20 -0.38 -1.41
CA PHE A 78 -6.98 0.13 -0.28
C PHE A 78 -6.40 -0.32 1.07
N PHE A 79 -6.14 -1.62 1.25
CA PHE A 79 -5.54 -2.14 2.48
C PHE A 79 -4.12 -1.62 2.72
N LEU A 80 -3.32 -1.45 1.66
CA LEU A 80 -2.01 -0.82 1.76
C LEU A 80 -2.13 0.62 2.28
N MET A 81 -3.07 1.41 1.75
CA MET A 81 -3.27 2.79 2.19
C MET A 81 -3.78 2.87 3.63
N LEU A 82 -4.69 1.97 4.03
CA LEU A 82 -5.12 1.85 5.42
C LEU A 82 -3.96 1.50 6.35
N PHE A 83 -3.09 0.58 5.94
CA PHE A 83 -1.89 0.23 6.70
C PHE A 83 -0.97 1.44 6.88
N ILE A 84 -0.69 2.19 5.82
CA ILE A 84 0.14 3.42 5.88
C ILE A 84 -0.49 4.43 6.84
N LYS A 85 -1.79 4.74 6.68
CA LYS A 85 -2.51 5.67 7.55
C LYS A 85 -2.50 5.21 9.00
N GLY A 86 -2.75 3.93 9.27
CA GLY A 86 -2.69 3.34 10.60
C GLY A 86 -1.32 3.50 11.26
N ARG A 87 -0.23 3.28 10.51
CA ARG A 87 1.14 3.49 10.99
C ARG A 87 1.41 4.96 11.34
N VAL A 88 0.92 5.89 10.53
CA VAL A 88 1.05 7.34 10.80
C VAL A 88 0.22 7.73 12.03
N SER A 89 -1.04 7.27 12.13
CA SER A 89 -1.91 7.50 13.30
C SER A 89 -1.27 7.03 14.59
N VAL A 90 -0.75 5.80 14.62
CA VAL A 90 -0.10 5.25 15.83
C VAL A 90 1.11 6.10 16.22
N ARG A 91 1.88 6.62 15.25
CA ARG A 91 3.03 7.49 15.52
C ARG A 91 2.60 8.86 16.06
N ILE A 92 1.52 9.46 15.54
CA ILE A 92 0.96 10.71 16.06
C ILE A 92 0.40 10.49 17.46
N TYR A 93 -0.37 9.41 17.65
CA TYR A 93 -0.95 9.06 18.95
C TYR A 93 0.13 8.90 20.02
N ARG A 94 1.21 8.16 19.74
CA ARG A 94 2.34 8.02 20.67
C ARG A 94 2.97 9.37 21.02
N ARG A 95 3.20 10.25 20.05
CA ARG A 95 3.72 11.61 20.29
C ARG A 95 2.75 12.47 21.09
N SER A 96 1.45 12.33 20.89
CA SER A 96 0.45 13.07 21.69
C SER A 96 0.43 12.68 23.17
N GLN A 97 1.01 11.53 23.53
CA GLN A 97 1.19 11.10 24.93
C GLN A 97 2.52 11.54 25.54
N ASP A 98 3.44 12.10 24.75
CA ASP A 98 4.74 12.58 25.21
C ASP A 98 4.59 13.97 25.88
N PRO A 99 5.06 14.15 27.13
CA PRO A 99 5.03 15.44 27.84
C PRO A 99 5.65 16.61 27.07
N GLN A 100 6.53 16.36 26.10
CA GLN A 100 7.09 17.41 25.25
C GLN A 100 6.10 18.00 24.24
N HIS A 101 4.99 17.29 23.97
CA HIS A 101 4.04 17.61 22.90
C HIS A 101 2.64 17.94 23.43
N TYR A 102 2.48 18.07 24.75
CA TYR A 102 1.26 18.59 25.36
C TYR A 102 1.58 19.41 26.61
N HIS A 103 0.64 20.27 26.99
CA HIS A 103 0.63 20.91 28.29
C HIS A 103 -0.77 20.79 28.90
N TYR A 104 -0.89 21.04 30.20
CA TYR A 104 -2.18 21.20 30.84
C TYR A 104 -2.58 22.67 30.80
N SER A 105 -3.82 22.95 30.43
CA SER A 105 -4.39 24.29 30.53
C SER A 105 -4.57 24.69 32.00
N TYR A 106 -4.91 25.95 32.23
CA TYR A 106 -5.28 26.46 33.55
C TYR A 106 -6.37 25.61 34.25
N PHE A 107 -7.28 25.01 33.47
CA PHE A 107 -8.35 24.12 33.97
C PHE A 107 -7.93 22.65 34.11
N GLY A 108 -6.64 22.34 34.01
CA GLY A 108 -6.14 20.96 34.06
C GLY A 108 -6.49 20.12 32.82
N LYS A 109 -6.98 20.73 31.74
CA LYS A 109 -7.31 20.00 30.50
C LYS A 109 -6.04 19.84 29.65
N LYS A 110 -5.79 18.62 29.17
CA LYS A 110 -4.68 18.33 28.25
C LYS A 110 -4.88 19.06 26.91
N VAL A 111 -3.91 19.87 26.52
CA VAL A 111 -3.86 20.59 25.24
C VAL A 111 -2.64 20.12 24.45
N ILE A 112 -2.89 19.55 23.27
CA ILE A 112 -1.84 18.99 22.41
C ILE A 112 -1.25 20.12 21.55
N HIS A 113 0.08 20.18 21.48
CA HIS A 113 0.79 21.12 20.62
C HIS A 113 0.80 20.64 19.17
N ALA A 114 0.88 21.60 18.22
CA ALA A 114 1.03 21.31 16.80
C ALA A 114 2.28 20.46 16.48
N SER A 115 3.30 20.51 17.35
CA SER A 115 4.51 19.67 17.24
C SER A 115 4.23 18.16 17.25
N ALA A 116 3.06 17.72 17.76
CA ALA A 116 2.68 16.30 17.76
C ALA A 116 2.51 15.72 16.34
N VAL A 117 2.26 16.57 15.34
CA VAL A 117 2.08 16.20 13.93
C VAL A 117 3.19 16.83 13.10
N THR A 118 3.97 16.03 12.38
CA THR A 118 4.99 16.57 11.47
C THR A 118 4.43 16.79 10.07
N SER A 119 5.04 17.68 9.29
CA SER A 119 4.66 17.91 7.89
C SER A 119 4.72 16.63 7.04
N ARG A 120 5.62 15.69 7.37
CA ARG A 120 5.71 14.37 6.72
C ARG A 120 4.49 13.50 7.00
N ASP A 121 3.98 13.53 8.24
CA ASP A 121 2.78 12.78 8.61
C ASP A 121 1.55 13.36 7.89
N LEU A 122 1.47 14.69 7.81
CA LEU A 122 0.39 15.40 7.14
C LEU A 122 0.40 15.13 5.63
N LEU A 123 1.57 15.26 4.97
CA LEU A 123 1.75 14.90 3.56
C LEU A 123 1.38 13.45 3.28
N ALA A 124 1.84 12.50 4.11
CA ALA A 124 1.47 11.10 3.94
C ALA A 124 -0.05 10.90 4.05
N TYR A 125 -0.72 11.62 4.95
CA TYR A 125 -2.16 11.55 5.11
C TYR A 125 -2.92 12.06 3.88
N PHE A 126 -2.57 13.25 3.40
CA PHE A 126 -3.25 13.89 2.28
C PHE A 126 -2.95 13.20 0.95
N LEU A 127 -1.70 12.81 0.70
CA LEU A 127 -1.31 12.18 -0.57
C LEU A 127 -1.92 10.79 -0.74
N THR A 128 -2.13 10.06 0.36
CA THR A 128 -2.78 8.74 0.32
C THR A 128 -4.31 8.83 0.30
N LEU A 129 -4.91 9.97 0.65
CA LEU A 129 -6.36 10.10 0.82
C LEU A 129 -7.15 9.91 -0.49
N PRO A 130 -6.82 10.56 -1.63
CA PRO A 130 -7.54 10.33 -2.88
C PRO A 130 -7.53 8.86 -3.31
N LEU A 131 -6.35 8.22 -3.24
CA LEU A 131 -6.19 6.80 -3.57
C LEU A 131 -7.00 5.90 -2.63
N THR A 132 -6.99 6.18 -1.33
CA THR A 132 -7.79 5.42 -0.34
C THR A 132 -9.29 5.51 -0.67
N LEU A 133 -9.77 6.71 -1.03
CA LEU A 133 -11.19 6.93 -1.30
C LEU A 133 -11.61 6.30 -2.63
N ILE A 134 -10.84 6.48 -3.70
CA ILE A 134 -11.18 5.94 -5.03
C ILE A 134 -11.13 4.40 -5.00
N CYS A 135 -10.01 3.84 -4.56
CA CYS A 135 -9.85 2.38 -4.51
C CYS A 135 -10.77 1.75 -3.46
N GLY A 136 -10.95 2.40 -2.31
CA GLY A 136 -11.84 1.94 -1.25
C GLY A 136 -13.31 1.95 -1.68
N ALA A 137 -13.77 3.02 -2.33
CA ALA A 137 -15.14 3.09 -2.83
C ALA A 137 -15.42 1.99 -3.85
N TYR A 138 -14.52 1.81 -4.84
CA TYR A 138 -14.67 0.74 -5.83
C TYR A 138 -14.69 -0.64 -5.18
N PHE A 139 -13.74 -0.92 -4.28
CA PHE A 139 -13.64 -2.21 -3.59
C PHE A 139 -14.88 -2.51 -2.75
N VAL A 140 -15.33 -1.55 -1.93
CA VAL A 140 -16.50 -1.72 -1.04
C VAL A 140 -17.80 -1.88 -1.85
N VAL A 141 -17.99 -1.09 -2.91
CA VAL A 141 -19.17 -1.22 -3.78
C VAL A 141 -19.20 -2.60 -4.44
N LYS A 142 -18.09 -3.06 -5.01
CA LYS A 142 -18.03 -4.39 -5.65
C LYS A 142 -18.14 -5.53 -4.65
N LEU A 143 -17.64 -5.35 -3.42
CA LEU A 143 -17.84 -6.32 -2.34
C LEU A 143 -19.33 -6.43 -1.96
N GLY A 144 -20.05 -5.31 -1.89
CA GLY A 144 -21.48 -5.27 -1.57
C GLY A 144 -22.41 -5.73 -2.71
N CYS A 145 -22.03 -5.48 -3.96
CA CYS A 145 -22.73 -5.93 -5.17
C CYS A 145 -22.41 -7.38 -5.57
N GLY A 146 -21.57 -8.09 -4.82
CA GLY A 146 -21.30 -9.52 -5.00
C GLY A 146 -22.43 -10.45 -4.52
N ARG A 147 -23.66 -9.92 -4.42
CA ARG A 147 -24.91 -10.68 -4.26
C ARG A 147 -25.62 -10.78 -5.59
#